data_AF-A0A821VAD1-F1
#
_entry.id   AF-A0A821VAD1-F1
#
_cell.length_a   1.000
_cell.length_b   1.000
_cell.length_c   1.000
_cell.angle_alpha   90.00
_cell.angle_beta   90.00
_cell.angle_gamma   90.00
#
_symmetry.space_group_name_H-M   'P 1'
#
loop_
_entity.id
_entity.type
_entity.pdbx_description
1 polymer ?
#
loop_
_entity_poly.entity_id
_entity_poly.type
_entity_poly.pdbx_seq_one_letter_code
_entity_poly.pdbx_strand_id
1 'polypeptide(L)'
;MTATERKQQVQDEAKEELLVGFDDTPAYTPTFSRLTFAKKPHTELFGTSIPDARCHLAKCLQTLTSSHPNQFLSVITNGLSTEQLLDIQKYCALAKVTLT
;
A
#
# COMPACT_ATOMS: atom_id res chain seq x y z
N MET A 1 41.52 -36.36 -32.16
CA MET A 1 40.76 -36.33 -33.43
C MET A 1 39.28 -36.33 -33.04
N THR A 2 38.64 -35.16 -32.85
CA THR A 2 37.83 -34.35 -33.83
C THR A 2 36.38 -34.89 -33.95
N ALA A 3 35.26 -34.15 -33.94
CA ALA A 3 34.89 -32.74 -34.21
C ALA A 3 33.50 -32.46 -33.54
N THR A 4 33.22 -31.32 -32.88
CA THR A 4 32.76 -30.01 -33.42
C THR A 4 31.44 -30.05 -34.21
N GLU A 5 30.32 -29.76 -33.52
CA GLU A 5 29.39 -28.65 -33.81
C GLU A 5 28.86 -28.47 -35.25
N ARG A 6 27.59 -28.82 -35.52
CA ARG A 6 26.59 -28.19 -36.44
C ARG A 6 25.22 -28.85 -36.11
N LYS A 7 24.10 -28.22 -35.74
CA LYS A 7 23.50 -26.96 -36.17
C LYS A 7 22.50 -26.47 -35.10
N GLN A 8 22.68 -25.23 -34.68
CA GLN A 8 21.59 -24.38 -34.19
C GLN A 8 20.58 -24.16 -35.35
N GLN A 9 19.29 -24.00 -35.01
CA GLN A 9 18.33 -23.13 -35.71
C GLN A 9 17.67 -23.61 -37.02
N VAL A 10 16.42 -24.08 -36.88
CA VAL A 10 15.23 -23.74 -37.71
C VAL A 10 14.03 -23.93 -36.77
N GLN A 11 13.68 -23.00 -35.87
CA GLN A 11 12.98 -21.73 -36.08
C GLN A 11 11.80 -21.83 -37.08
N ASP A 12 10.61 -21.86 -36.49
CA ASP A 12 9.33 -21.31 -36.95
C ASP A 12 8.63 -21.89 -38.21
N GLU A 13 7.30 -22.05 -38.04
CA GLU A 13 6.25 -22.19 -39.07
C GLU A 13 5.97 -23.57 -39.71
N ALA A 14 5.12 -24.35 -39.04
CA ALA A 14 4.01 -25.13 -39.63
C ALA A 14 3.21 -25.76 -38.48
N LYS A 15 2.46 -24.95 -37.73
CA LYS A 15 1.02 -24.74 -37.94
C LYS A 15 0.23 -26.06 -37.84
N GLU A 16 -0.47 -26.18 -36.71
CA GLU A 16 -1.82 -26.79 -36.66
C GLU A 16 -1.88 -28.33 -36.81
N GLU A 17 -1.34 -29.08 -35.83
CA GLU A 17 -1.77 -30.45 -35.60
C GLU A 17 -2.54 -30.57 -34.27
N LEU A 18 -3.86 -30.41 -34.44
CA LEU A 18 -4.91 -31.21 -33.83
C LEU A 18 -4.84 -31.38 -32.31
N LEU A 19 -5.40 -30.39 -31.60
CA LEU A 19 -5.81 -30.56 -30.20
C LEU A 19 -6.85 -31.69 -30.12
N VAL A 20 -6.35 -32.84 -29.70
CA VAL A 20 -7.00 -34.05 -29.21
C VAL A 20 -8.45 -33.82 -28.77
N GLY A 21 -9.37 -34.44 -29.52
CA GLY A 21 -10.69 -34.72 -29.01
C GLY A 21 -10.59 -35.73 -27.86
N PHE A 22 -11.07 -35.36 -26.69
CA PHE A 22 -11.53 -36.32 -25.69
C PHE A 22 -12.62 -35.69 -24.83
N ASP A 23 -13.83 -36.18 -25.09
CA ASP A 23 -14.72 -36.78 -24.09
C ASP A 23 -15.56 -35.84 -23.22
N ASP A 24 -16.87 -36.03 -23.39
CA ASP A 24 -18.03 -35.43 -22.74
C ASP A 24 -18.12 -35.82 -21.25
N THR A 25 -17.04 -35.62 -20.50
CA THR A 25 -17.09 -35.66 -19.04
C THR A 25 -17.22 -34.21 -18.58
N PRO A 26 -18.36 -33.78 -18.02
CA PRO A 26 -18.47 -32.44 -17.46
C PRO A 26 -17.54 -32.37 -16.25
N ALA A 27 -16.29 -31.98 -16.50
CA ALA A 27 -15.33 -31.65 -15.46
C ALA A 27 -16.01 -30.61 -14.58
N TYR A 28 -16.13 -30.91 -13.29
CA TYR A 28 -16.70 -30.00 -12.31
C TYR A 28 -15.84 -28.73 -12.30
N THR A 29 -16.24 -27.75 -13.11
CA THR A 29 -15.62 -26.43 -13.12
C THR A 29 -16.16 -25.73 -11.89
N PRO A 30 -15.32 -25.33 -10.92
CA PRO A 30 -15.79 -24.50 -9.83
C PRO A 30 -16.14 -23.12 -10.41
N THR A 31 -17.39 -22.94 -10.83
CA THR A 31 -17.94 -21.63 -11.17
C THR A 31 -18.04 -20.82 -9.89
N PHE A 32 -17.07 -19.92 -9.67
CA PHE A 32 -17.16 -18.93 -8.62
C PHE A 32 -18.14 -17.82 -9.04
N SER A 33 -19.28 -17.74 -8.37
CA SER A 33 -20.20 -16.62 -8.50
C SER A 33 -19.61 -15.40 -7.78
N ARG A 34 -19.09 -14.41 -8.53
CA ARG A 34 -18.60 -13.15 -7.98
C ARG A 34 -19.79 -12.33 -7.46
N LEU A 35 -19.97 -12.27 -6.14
CA LEU A 35 -20.94 -11.35 -5.53
C LEU A 35 -20.53 -9.90 -5.80
N THR A 36 -21.23 -9.23 -6.70
CA THR A 36 -21.05 -7.81 -7.02
C THR A 36 -21.52 -6.87 -5.90
N PHE A 37 -22.30 -7.37 -4.94
CA PHE A 37 -22.97 -6.56 -3.91
C PHE A 37 -22.24 -6.50 -2.56
N ALA A 38 -21.17 -7.26 -2.36
CA ALA A 38 -20.48 -7.35 -1.07
C ALA A 38 -19.17 -6.54 -0.99
N LYS A 39 -18.94 -5.62 -1.93
CA LYS A 39 -17.79 -4.71 -1.88
C LYS A 39 -18.25 -3.39 -1.29
N LYS A 40 -18.42 -3.33 0.04
CA LYS A 40 -18.45 -2.02 0.71
C LYS A 40 -17.14 -1.33 0.31
N PRO A 41 -17.19 -0.13 -0.29
CA PRO A 41 -15.95 0.59 -0.59
C PRO A 41 -15.17 0.72 0.70
N HIS A 42 -13.85 0.53 0.62
CA HIS A 42 -12.98 0.75 1.77
C HIS A 42 -13.24 2.17 2.26
N THR A 43 -13.87 2.30 3.43
CA THR A 43 -14.17 3.61 4.00
C THR A 43 -12.85 4.19 4.51
N GLU A 44 -12.19 4.97 3.65
CA GLU A 44 -11.05 5.78 4.04
C GLU A 44 -11.50 6.74 5.15
N LEU A 45 -10.99 6.55 6.37
CA LEU A 45 -11.39 7.35 7.55
C LEU A 45 -11.16 8.85 7.34
N PHE A 46 -10.21 9.20 6.49
CA PHE A 46 -9.85 10.58 6.17
C PHE A 46 -10.19 10.99 4.72
N GLY A 47 -10.73 10.08 3.91
CA GLY A 47 -11.08 10.29 2.51
C GLY A 47 -10.00 11.05 1.73
N THR A 48 -10.42 12.01 0.91
CA THR A 48 -9.53 12.98 0.24
C THR A 48 -9.29 14.25 1.06
N SER A 49 -9.77 14.29 2.32
CA SER A 49 -9.78 15.50 3.14
C SER A 49 -8.40 15.80 3.76
N ILE A 50 -7.63 14.74 4.06
CA ILE A 50 -6.30 14.88 4.67
C ILE A 50 -5.22 14.45 3.68
N PRO A 51 -4.51 15.40 3.05
CA PRO A 51 -3.46 15.07 2.08
C PRO A 51 -2.19 14.49 2.71
N ASP A 52 -1.85 14.90 3.95
CA ASP A 52 -0.76 14.28 4.72
C ASP A 52 -1.18 14.15 6.19
N ALA A 53 -1.32 12.89 6.63
CA ALA A 53 -1.72 12.55 7.99
C ALA A 53 -0.73 13.10 9.04
N ARG A 54 0.57 13.17 8.72
CA ARG A 54 1.61 13.68 9.63
C ARG A 54 1.46 15.17 9.85
N CYS A 55 1.21 15.90 8.77
CA CYS A 55 0.96 17.34 8.84
C CYS A 55 -0.34 17.64 9.58
N HIS A 56 -1.38 16.82 9.38
CA HIS A 56 -2.63 16.96 10.12
C HIS A 56 -2.45 16.68 11.61
N LEU A 57 -1.71 15.64 11.98
CA LEU A 57 -1.34 15.36 13.36
C LEU A 57 -0.63 16.55 14.01
N ALA A 58 0.38 17.12 13.34
CA ALA A 58 1.11 18.27 13.85
C ALA A 58 0.21 19.49 14.10
N LYS A 59 -0.75 19.75 13.20
CA LYS A 59 -1.75 20.82 13.38
C LYS A 59 -2.68 20.54 14.55
N CYS A 60 -3.17 19.31 14.70
CA CYS A 60 -4.00 18.93 15.85
C CYS A 60 -3.24 19.10 17.17
N LEU A 61 -1.96 18.71 17.22
CA LEU A 61 -1.10 18.89 18.38
C LEU A 61 -0.89 20.37 18.70
N GLN A 62 -0.71 21.22 17.70
CA GLN A 62 -0.64 22.67 17.90
C GLN A 62 -1.93 23.22 18.51
N THR A 63 -3.09 22.84 17.98
CA THR A 63 -4.38 23.30 18.51
C THR A 63 -4.59 22.85 19.96
N LEU A 64 -4.19 21.61 20.26
CA LEU A 64 -4.30 21.04 21.59
C LEU A 64 -3.37 21.73 22.59
N THR A 65 -2.11 21.96 22.20
CA THR A 65 -1.13 22.68 23.03
C THR A 65 -1.54 24.15 23.22
N SER A 66 -2.01 24.82 22.17
CA SER A 66 -2.52 26.20 22.26
C SER A 66 -3.73 26.34 23.19
N SER A 67 -4.60 25.32 23.22
CA SER A 67 -5.80 25.32 24.07
C SER A 67 -5.48 24.97 25.53
N HIS A 68 -4.41 24.21 25.76
CA HIS A 68 -4.03 23.67 27.07
C HIS A 68 -2.49 23.64 27.25
N PRO A 69 -1.82 24.81 27.27
CA PRO A 69 -0.35 24.91 27.15
C PRO A 69 0.40 24.21 28.28
N ASN A 70 -0.14 24.28 29.50
CA ASN A 70 0.54 23.75 30.69
C ASN A 70 0.39 22.24 30.90
N GLN A 71 -0.54 21.57 30.19
CA GLN A 71 -0.83 20.16 30.42
C GLN A 71 -0.20 19.26 29.36
N PHE A 72 -0.37 19.60 28.09
CA PHE A 72 0.02 18.68 27.01
C PHE A 72 1.48 18.78 26.62
N LEU A 73 2.09 19.96 26.72
CA LEU A 73 3.49 20.15 26.34
C LEU A 73 4.42 19.31 27.24
N SER A 74 4.17 19.34 28.56
CA SER A 74 4.83 18.47 29.56
C SER A 74 4.67 16.98 29.27
N VAL A 75 3.46 16.55 28.90
CA VAL A 75 3.17 15.13 28.63
C VAL A 75 3.86 14.68 27.35
N ILE A 76 3.91 15.52 26.32
CA ILE A 76 4.61 15.22 25.07
C ILE A 76 6.12 15.11 25.32
N THR A 77 6.72 16.04 26.05
CA THR A 77 8.18 16.03 26.29
C THR A 77 8.64 14.93 27.24
N ASN A 78 7.83 14.57 28.23
CA ASN A 78 8.20 13.56 29.23
C ASN A 78 7.69 12.15 28.92
N GLY A 79 6.61 12.03 28.16
CA GLY A 79 5.95 10.76 27.87
C GLY A 79 6.44 10.05 26.60
N LEU A 80 7.19 10.75 25.75
CA LEU A 80 7.69 10.21 24.48
C LEU A 80 9.19 9.93 24.53
N SER A 81 9.63 8.97 23.73
CA SER A 81 11.06 8.73 23.54
C SER A 81 11.71 9.88 22.76
N THR A 82 13.03 10.00 22.87
CA THR A 82 13.81 11.02 22.15
C THR A 82 13.66 10.92 20.63
N GLU A 83 13.53 9.70 20.11
CA GLU A 83 13.30 9.44 18.68
C GLU A 83 11.91 9.90 18.24
N GLN A 84 10.87 9.61 19.03
CA GLN A 84 9.50 10.05 18.76
C GLN A 84 9.36 11.57 18.79
N LEU A 85 10.05 12.23 19.74
CA LEU A 85 10.10 13.69 19.79
C LEU A 85 10.74 14.29 18.55
N LEU A 86 11.84 13.71 18.06
CA LEU A 86 12.47 14.13 16.81
C LEU A 86 11.52 13.99 15.61
N ASP A 87 10.77 12.90 15.53
CA ASP A 87 9.82 12.70 14.43
C ASP A 87 8.64 13.67 14.49
N ILE A 88 8.09 13.93 15.68
CA ILE A 88 7.07 14.97 15.84
C ILE A 88 7.61 16.33 15.45
N GLN A 89 8.84 16.67 15.84
CA GLN A 89 9.47 17.93 15.46
C GLN A 89 9.64 18.04 13.93
N LYS A 90 9.99 16.95 13.24
CA LYS A 90 10.03 16.90 11.76
C LYS A 90 8.62 17.14 11.18
N TYR A 91 7.59 16.52 11.74
CA TYR A 91 6.21 16.71 11.27
C TYR A 91 5.72 18.15 11.49
N CYS A 92 6.08 18.76 12.63
CA CYS A 92 5.82 20.17 12.91
C CYS A 92 6.53 21.09 11.90
N ALA A 93 7.78 20.80 11.56
CA ALA A 93 8.53 21.55 10.55
C ALA A 93 7.88 21.44 9.15
N LEU A 94 7.45 20.23 8.74
CA LEU A 94 6.74 20.00 7.48
C LEU A 94 5.39 20.74 7.43
N ALA A 95 4.67 20.77 8.54
CA ALA A 95 3.39 21.46 8.66
C ALA A 95 3.52 22.98 8.91
N LYS A 96 4.74 23.50 9.09
CA LYS A 96 5.03 24.90 9.46
C LYS A 96 4.31 25.34 10.74
N VAL A 97 4.25 24.46 11.73
CA VAL A 97 3.64 24.71 13.04
C VAL A 97 4.66 24.60 14.15
N THR A 98 4.43 25.32 15.24
CA THR A 98 5.24 25.26 16.45
C THR A 98 4.34 24.88 17.61
N LEU A 99 4.79 23.94 18.44
CA LEU A 99 4.11 23.56 19.68
C LEU A 99 4.43 24.65 20.72
N THR A 100 3.39 25.30 21.24
CA THR A 100 3.47 26.42 22.21
C THR A 100 2.68 26.11 23.45
#